data_AF-A0A2K1YTX8-F1
#
_entry.id   AF-A0A2K1YTX8-F1
#
_cell.length_a   1.000
_cell.length_b   1.000
_cell.length_c   1.000
_cell.angle_alpha   90.00
_cell.angle_beta   90.00
_cell.angle_gamma   90.00
#
_symmetry.space_group_name_H-M   'P 1'
#
loop_
_entity.id
_entity.type
_entity.pdbx_description
1 polymer ?
#
loop_
_entity_poly.entity_id
_entity_poly.type
_entity_poly.pdbx_seq_one_letter_code
_entity_poly.pdbx_strand_id
1 'polypeptide(L)'
;MGCQEELLIEKVCEIYDKLSRLENLNPSKQVNSLLTQLVQTCMSQCHIDITKLNERVQAIRCKLIKLCGKAEGLLEIHFATLIGSHDKPLNHIKIFPYYSNYLKLSQVEFSMLNKICSRVPKHIAFVGSGPLPLTSIILATNHLRTTCFHNFDIDPSENAKAIQLVSSDSELSKRMFFHTADIMNVSSSLKQYEVVFLAALVGMDREEKVRVIKHLADHIAPGTLLLMRSANGARAFLYPVIDPCDLQGFEILSVFHPSDDVINSVIIARKHSQG
;
A
#
# COMPACT_ATOMS: atom_id res chain seq x y z
N MET A 1 -18.68 -16.46 -20.99
CA MET A 1 -17.95 -15.68 -19.97
C MET A 1 -17.20 -16.57 -18.95
N GLY A 2 -17.66 -17.79 -18.62
CA GLY A 2 -16.97 -18.66 -17.63
C GLY A 2 -15.56 -19.15 -18.00
N CYS A 3 -15.26 -19.41 -19.28
CA CYS A 3 -13.97 -19.98 -19.69
C CYS A 3 -12.75 -19.09 -19.36
N GLN A 4 -12.85 -17.77 -19.50
CA GLN A 4 -11.74 -16.86 -19.16
C GLN A 4 -11.51 -16.74 -17.65
N GLU A 5 -12.59 -16.77 -16.86
CA GLU A 5 -12.53 -16.74 -15.40
C GLU A 5 -11.90 -18.03 -14.86
N GLU A 6 -12.30 -19.19 -15.39
CA GLU A 6 -11.72 -20.48 -15.04
C GLU A 6 -10.23 -20.54 -15.36
N LEU A 7 -9.80 -20.08 -16.55
CA LEU A 7 -8.40 -20.02 -16.94
C LEU A 7 -7.58 -19.10 -16.03
N LEU A 8 -8.15 -17.95 -15.63
CA LEU A 8 -7.50 -17.04 -14.68
C LEU A 8 -7.31 -17.71 -13.32
N ILE A 9 -8.37 -18.33 -12.78
CA ILE A 9 -8.34 -19.03 -11.50
C ILE A 9 -7.32 -20.17 -11.53
N GLU A 10 -7.34 -21.00 -12.59
CA GLU A 10 -6.40 -22.10 -12.77
C GLU A 10 -4.95 -21.58 -12.76
N LYS A 11 -4.69 -20.50 -13.51
CA LYS A 11 -3.35 -19.91 -13.57
C LYS A 11 -2.89 -19.34 -12.23
N VAL A 12 -3.78 -18.67 -11.51
CA VAL A 12 -3.51 -18.16 -10.15
C VAL A 12 -3.20 -19.31 -9.19
N CYS A 13 -3.97 -20.40 -9.24
CA CYS A 13 -3.74 -21.58 -8.40
C CYS A 13 -2.39 -22.24 -8.73
N GLU A 14 -2.07 -22.39 -10.02
CA GLU A 14 -0.78 -22.94 -10.47
C GLU A 14 0.41 -22.12 -9.94
N ILE A 15 0.32 -20.79 -10.03
CA ILE A 15 1.38 -19.89 -9.54
C ILE A 15 1.48 -19.94 -8.02
N TYR A 16 0.35 -19.95 -7.30
CA TYR A 16 0.32 -20.12 -5.86
C TYR A 16 1.00 -21.44 -5.44
N ASP A 17 0.69 -22.56 -6.09
CA ASP A 17 1.30 -23.85 -5.78
C ASP A 17 2.82 -23.83 -5.98
N LYS A 18 3.31 -23.15 -7.03
CA LYS A 18 4.76 -22.97 -7.26
C LYS A 18 5.41 -22.08 -6.20
N LEU A 19 4.80 -20.93 -5.88
CA LEU A 19 5.32 -20.00 -4.88
C LEU A 19 5.35 -20.62 -3.48
N SER A 20 4.31 -21.37 -3.12
CA SER A 20 4.18 -21.99 -1.79
C SER A 20 5.23 -23.08 -1.52
N ARG A 21 5.86 -23.63 -2.56
CA ARG A 21 6.92 -24.65 -2.47
C ARG A 21 8.34 -24.08 -2.44
N LEU A 22 8.51 -22.77 -2.62
CA LEU A 22 9.82 -22.14 -2.55
C LEU A 22 10.29 -22.07 -1.10
N GLU A 23 11.58 -22.30 -0.89
CA GLU A 23 12.21 -22.21 0.44
C GLU A 23 12.15 -20.80 1.01
N ASN A 24 12.33 -19.79 0.15
CA ASN A 24 12.21 -18.38 0.51
C ASN A 24 11.67 -17.55 -0.65
N LEU A 25 11.24 -16.32 -0.33
CA LEU A 25 10.69 -15.36 -1.29
C LEU A 25 11.63 -14.17 -1.53
N ASN A 26 12.93 -14.34 -1.26
CA ASN A 26 13.89 -13.28 -1.53
C ASN A 26 13.95 -13.00 -3.04
N PRO A 27 14.25 -11.75 -3.44
CA PRO A 27 14.37 -11.40 -4.85
C PRO A 27 15.33 -12.33 -5.59
N SER A 28 14.81 -13.04 -6.58
CA SER A 28 15.56 -13.99 -7.41
C SER A 28 14.88 -14.11 -8.77
N LYS A 29 15.59 -14.63 -9.78
CA LYS A 29 15.01 -14.82 -11.13
C LYS A 29 13.72 -15.65 -11.08
N GLN A 30 13.68 -16.69 -10.25
CA GLN A 30 12.53 -17.57 -10.12
C GLN A 30 11.35 -16.87 -9.44
N VAL A 31 11.56 -16.26 -8.26
CA VAL A 31 10.51 -15.54 -7.52
C VAL A 31 9.96 -14.39 -8.37
N ASN A 32 10.84 -13.59 -8.97
CA ASN A 32 10.45 -12.43 -9.78
C ASN A 32 9.65 -12.86 -11.01
N SER A 33 10.02 -13.97 -11.66
CA SER A 33 9.28 -14.49 -12.82
C SER A 33 7.87 -14.95 -12.44
N LEU A 34 7.71 -15.66 -11.31
CA LEU A 34 6.41 -16.12 -10.84
C LEU A 34 5.49 -14.95 -10.44
N LEU A 35 6.01 -13.97 -9.70
CA LEU A 35 5.25 -12.79 -9.31
C LEU A 35 4.90 -11.91 -10.51
N THR A 36 5.80 -11.77 -11.49
CA THR A 36 5.52 -11.06 -12.74
C THR A 36 4.38 -11.74 -13.51
N GLN A 37 4.43 -13.06 -13.64
CA GLN A 37 3.34 -13.82 -14.28
C GLN A 37 2.02 -13.66 -13.52
N LEU A 38 2.05 -13.63 -12.19
CA LEU A 38 0.87 -13.44 -11.37
C LEU A 38 0.26 -12.05 -11.59
N VAL A 39 1.08 -11.00 -11.55
CA VAL A 39 0.65 -9.62 -11.79
C VAL A 39 0.03 -9.49 -13.18
N GLN A 40 0.69 -10.02 -14.21
CA GLN A 40 0.17 -10.02 -15.59
C GLN A 40 -1.16 -10.77 -15.69
N THR A 41 -1.29 -11.91 -15.01
CA THR A 41 -2.54 -12.69 -14.96
C THR A 41 -3.66 -11.85 -14.33
N CYS A 42 -3.38 -11.15 -13.22
CA CYS A 42 -4.34 -10.32 -12.50
C CYS A 42 -4.66 -8.99 -13.20
N MET A 43 -3.84 -8.56 -14.16
CA MET A 43 -4.07 -7.38 -14.99
C MET A 43 -4.88 -7.68 -16.26
N SER A 44 -5.09 -8.95 -16.59
CA SER A 44 -5.92 -9.33 -17.74
C SER A 44 -7.34 -8.74 -17.63
N GLN A 45 -7.97 -8.44 -18.77
CA GLN A 45 -9.33 -7.87 -18.83
C GLN A 45 -10.42 -8.91 -18.52
N CYS A 46 -10.23 -9.71 -17.48
CA CYS A 46 -11.20 -10.68 -17.00
C CYS A 46 -12.02 -10.04 -15.86
N HIS A 47 -13.33 -9.91 -16.08
CA HIS A 47 -14.26 -9.51 -15.03
C HIS A 47 -14.56 -10.72 -14.15
N ILE A 48 -13.93 -10.74 -12.97
CA ILE A 48 -14.15 -11.77 -11.95
C ILE A 48 -14.81 -11.15 -10.72
N ASP A 49 -15.85 -11.81 -10.22
CA ASP A 49 -16.51 -11.46 -8.97
C ASP A 49 -15.94 -12.34 -7.85
N ILE A 50 -14.98 -11.78 -7.11
CA ILE A 50 -14.29 -12.53 -6.06
C ILE A 50 -15.22 -13.03 -4.96
N THR A 51 -16.43 -12.49 -4.81
CA THR A 51 -17.39 -12.94 -3.79
C THR A 51 -18.02 -14.29 -4.14
N LYS A 52 -17.99 -14.68 -5.41
CA LYS A 52 -18.55 -15.93 -5.93
C LYS A 52 -17.53 -17.06 -6.04
N LEU A 53 -16.27 -16.81 -5.69
CA LEU A 53 -15.24 -17.84 -5.67
C LEU A 53 -15.60 -18.93 -4.66
N ASN A 54 -15.37 -20.19 -5.03
CA ASN A 54 -15.55 -21.30 -4.11
C ASN A 54 -14.55 -21.24 -2.93
N GLU A 55 -14.86 -21.95 -1.85
CA GLU A 55 -14.08 -21.91 -0.60
C GLU A 55 -12.59 -22.25 -0.79
N ARG A 56 -12.28 -23.20 -1.69
CA ARG A 56 -10.90 -23.58 -1.99
C ARG A 56 -10.13 -22.40 -2.59
N VAL A 57 -10.71 -21.72 -3.58
CA VAL A 57 -10.06 -20.59 -4.26
C VAL A 57 -9.96 -19.38 -3.32
N GLN A 58 -10.96 -19.15 -2.46
CA GLN A 58 -10.88 -18.12 -1.42
C GLN A 58 -9.73 -18.38 -0.44
N ALA A 59 -9.56 -19.63 0.01
CA ALA A 59 -8.45 -20.00 0.88
C ALA A 59 -7.08 -19.80 0.20
N ILE A 60 -6.96 -20.16 -1.08
CA ILE A 60 -5.77 -19.91 -1.90
C ILE A 60 -5.49 -18.40 -1.98
N ARG A 61 -6.51 -17.60 -2.30
CA ARG A 61 -6.41 -16.14 -2.38
C ARG A 61 -5.88 -15.54 -1.08
N CYS A 62 -6.45 -15.91 0.07
CA CYS A 62 -5.98 -15.41 1.37
C CYS A 62 -4.51 -15.74 1.65
N LYS A 63 -4.05 -16.95 1.29
CA LYS A 63 -2.64 -17.34 1.44
C LYS A 63 -1.74 -16.64 0.44
N LEU A 64 -2.20 -16.48 -0.80
CA LEU A 64 -1.46 -15.83 -1.87
C LEU A 64 -1.22 -14.35 -1.57
N ILE A 65 -2.22 -13.63 -1.08
CA ILE A 65 -2.08 -12.23 -0.63
C ILE A 65 -0.94 -12.12 0.40
N LYS A 66 -0.90 -13.01 1.40
CA LYS A 66 0.17 -13.04 2.42
C LYS A 66 1.55 -13.34 1.81
N LEU A 67 1.63 -14.25 0.83
CA LEU A 67 2.88 -14.52 0.10
C LEU A 67 3.33 -13.31 -0.71
N CYS A 68 2.41 -12.62 -1.40
CA CYS A 68 2.69 -11.42 -2.16
C CYS A 68 3.24 -10.30 -1.26
N GLY A 69 2.59 -10.02 -0.13
CA GLY A 69 3.08 -9.00 0.79
C GLY A 69 4.44 -9.33 1.41
N LYS A 70 4.70 -10.61 1.74
CA LYS A 70 6.02 -11.04 2.20
C LYS A 70 7.09 -10.83 1.12
N ALA A 71 6.80 -11.22 -0.12
CA ALA A 71 7.74 -11.04 -1.22
C ALA A 71 7.97 -9.57 -1.56
N GLU A 72 6.93 -8.74 -1.51
CA GLU A 72 7.01 -7.29 -1.71
C GLU A 72 7.88 -6.64 -0.63
N GLY A 73 7.67 -6.98 0.66
CA GLY A 73 8.52 -6.50 1.74
C GLY A 73 10.00 -6.88 1.56
N LEU A 74 10.29 -8.15 1.22
CA LEU A 74 11.67 -8.59 0.94
C LEU A 74 12.31 -7.85 -0.23
N LEU A 75 11.51 -7.53 -1.27
CA LEU A 75 11.96 -6.74 -2.40
C LEU A 75 12.27 -5.30 -1.99
N GLU A 76 11.40 -4.66 -1.22
CA GLU A 76 11.63 -3.31 -0.70
C GLU A 76 12.88 -3.27 0.20
N ILE A 77 13.08 -4.24 1.09
CA ILE A 77 14.29 -4.36 1.92
C ILE A 77 15.55 -4.41 1.06
N HIS A 78 15.54 -5.28 0.03
CA HIS A 78 16.67 -5.47 -0.87
C HIS A 78 17.04 -4.15 -1.57
N PHE A 79 16.06 -3.48 -2.16
CA PHE A 79 16.29 -2.23 -2.88
C PHE A 79 16.56 -1.05 -1.97
N ALA A 80 15.93 -0.95 -0.79
CA ALA A 80 16.26 0.09 0.19
C ALA A 80 17.71 -0.03 0.65
N THR A 81 18.21 -1.26 0.85
CA THR A 81 19.62 -1.52 1.20
C THR A 81 20.55 -1.12 0.05
N LEU A 82 20.22 -1.50 -1.18
CA LEU A 82 21.01 -1.16 -2.38
C LEU A 82 21.03 0.34 -2.65
N ILE A 83 19.88 1.02 -2.55
CA ILE A 83 19.77 2.45 -2.82
C ILE A 83 20.45 3.24 -1.69
N GLY A 84 20.23 2.83 -0.44
CA GLY A 84 20.82 3.45 0.75
C GLY A 84 22.34 3.37 0.84
N SER A 85 22.99 2.45 0.11
CA SER A 85 24.46 2.33 0.10
C SER A 85 25.18 3.42 -0.72
N HIS A 86 24.45 4.26 -1.45
CA HIS A 86 25.01 5.35 -2.23
C HIS A 86 25.07 6.65 -1.40
N ASP A 87 26.05 7.53 -1.66
CA ASP A 87 26.19 8.82 -0.96
C ASP A 87 24.94 9.73 -1.05
N LYS A 88 24.24 9.65 -2.18
CA LYS A 88 22.97 10.34 -2.43
C LYS A 88 21.91 9.32 -2.85
N PRO A 89 21.26 8.63 -1.89
CA PRO A 89 20.35 7.52 -2.18
C PRO A 89 19.21 7.91 -3.12
N LEU A 90 18.61 9.09 -2.93
CA LEU A 90 17.45 9.53 -3.74
C LEU A 90 17.75 9.67 -5.24
N ASN A 91 19.01 9.91 -5.63
CA ASN A 91 19.41 9.93 -7.04
C ASN A 91 19.30 8.55 -7.71
N HIS A 92 19.29 7.48 -6.91
CA HIS A 92 19.29 6.09 -7.33
C HIS A 92 17.92 5.41 -7.13
N ILE A 93 16.90 6.16 -6.68
CA ILE A 93 15.57 5.60 -6.36
C ILE A 93 14.89 4.91 -7.55
N LYS A 94 15.24 5.33 -8.77
CA LYS A 94 14.74 4.76 -10.03
C LYS A 94 15.23 3.34 -10.31
N ILE A 95 16.20 2.83 -9.55
CA ILE A 95 16.67 1.44 -9.64
C ILE A 95 15.60 0.46 -9.18
N PHE A 96 14.67 0.90 -8.30
CA PHE A 96 13.55 0.05 -7.88
C PHE A 96 12.61 -0.25 -9.07
N PRO A 97 12.34 -1.53 -9.38
CA PRO A 97 11.65 -1.92 -10.62
C PRO A 97 10.22 -1.37 -10.74
N TYR A 98 9.55 -1.09 -9.62
CA TYR A 98 8.18 -0.56 -9.63
C TYR A 98 8.10 0.95 -9.43
N TYR A 99 9.22 1.68 -9.51
CA TYR A 99 9.24 3.13 -9.27
C TYR A 99 8.28 3.90 -10.19
N SER A 100 8.17 3.53 -11.47
CA SER A 100 7.19 4.13 -12.39
C SER A 100 5.74 3.91 -11.96
N ASN A 101 5.43 2.74 -11.41
CA ASN A 101 4.08 2.41 -10.94
C ASN A 101 3.75 3.22 -9.69
N TYR A 102 4.72 3.41 -8.79
CA TYR A 102 4.60 4.28 -7.63
C TYR A 102 4.42 5.75 -8.01
N LEU A 103 5.11 6.24 -9.06
CA LEU A 103 4.89 7.59 -9.58
C LEU A 103 3.45 7.79 -10.08
N LYS A 104 2.94 6.85 -10.90
CA LYS A 104 1.57 6.90 -11.41
C LYS A 104 0.54 6.85 -10.28
N LEU A 105 0.71 5.90 -9.35
CA LEU A 105 -0.20 5.74 -8.21
C LEU A 105 -0.18 6.97 -7.30
N SER A 106 0.99 7.50 -6.96
CA SER A 106 1.11 8.71 -6.13
C SER A 106 0.50 9.94 -6.81
N GLN A 107 0.60 10.05 -8.14
CA GLN A 107 -0.07 11.09 -8.91
C GLN A 107 -1.61 10.97 -8.82
N VAL A 108 -2.15 9.75 -8.90
CA VAL A 108 -3.59 9.50 -8.72
C VAL A 108 -4.02 9.88 -7.30
N GLU A 109 -3.31 9.37 -6.29
CA GLU A 109 -3.58 9.66 -4.87
C GLU A 109 -3.55 11.16 -4.58
N PHE A 110 -2.54 11.88 -5.08
CA PHE A 110 -2.46 13.33 -4.98
C PHE A 110 -3.60 14.04 -5.71
N SER A 111 -3.91 13.63 -6.95
CA SER A 111 -4.97 14.26 -7.75
C SER A 111 -6.35 14.11 -7.10
N MET A 112 -6.63 12.95 -6.50
CA MET A 112 -7.85 12.72 -5.73
C MET A 112 -7.87 13.58 -4.46
N LEU A 113 -6.76 13.61 -3.71
CA LEU A 113 -6.64 14.41 -2.49
C LEU A 113 -6.82 15.91 -2.78
N ASN A 114 -6.17 16.43 -3.82
CA ASN A 114 -6.21 17.83 -4.20
C ASN A 114 -7.60 18.31 -4.67
N LYS A 115 -8.45 17.40 -5.17
CA LYS A 115 -9.86 17.73 -5.49
C LYS A 115 -10.73 17.89 -4.24
N ILE A 116 -10.36 17.24 -3.14
CA ILE A 116 -11.14 17.20 -1.89
C ILE A 116 -10.65 18.27 -0.90
N CYS A 117 -9.34 18.47 -0.82
CA CYS A 117 -8.74 19.42 0.11
C CYS A 117 -8.85 20.85 -0.40
N SER A 118 -9.38 21.75 0.43
CA SER A 118 -9.38 23.20 0.15
C SER A 118 -8.02 23.87 0.39
N ARG A 119 -7.14 23.23 1.17
CA ARG A 119 -5.79 23.69 1.47
C ARG A 119 -4.82 22.52 1.51
N VAL A 120 -3.53 22.81 1.30
CA VAL A 120 -2.46 21.82 1.41
C VAL A 120 -2.39 21.31 2.87
N PRO A 121 -2.46 19.98 3.10
CA PRO A 121 -2.30 19.40 4.43
C PRO A 121 -0.89 19.69 4.97
N LYS A 122 -0.78 20.07 6.24
CA LYS A 122 0.49 20.32 6.92
C LYS A 122 1.08 19.04 7.51
N HIS A 123 0.24 18.14 8.03
CA HIS A 123 0.68 16.88 8.64
C HIS A 123 -0.05 15.68 8.05
N ILE A 124 0.71 14.75 7.47
CA ILE A 124 0.22 13.50 6.92
C ILE A 124 0.89 12.33 7.64
N ALA A 125 0.11 11.33 8.04
CA ALA A 125 0.63 10.06 8.52
C ALA A 125 0.59 8.99 7.43
N PHE A 126 1.64 8.17 7.34
CA PHE A 126 1.71 6.97 6.51
C PHE A 126 1.83 5.75 7.41
N VAL A 127 0.80 4.91 7.44
CA VAL A 127 0.78 3.68 8.24
C VAL A 127 1.24 2.51 7.38
N GLY A 128 2.33 1.86 7.80
CA GLY A 128 3.02 0.82 7.04
C GLY A 128 3.86 1.40 5.91
N SER A 129 4.81 2.27 6.27
CA SER A 129 5.66 2.95 5.30
C SER A 129 6.73 2.06 4.68
N GLY A 130 7.14 0.99 5.37
CA GLY A 130 8.18 0.08 4.91
C GLY A 130 9.58 0.70 4.85
N PRO A 131 10.60 -0.08 4.46
CA PRO A 131 11.97 0.40 4.30
C PRO A 131 12.17 1.32 3.10
N LEU A 132 11.26 1.24 2.14
CA LEU A 132 11.30 1.99 0.89
C LEU A 132 10.02 2.82 0.77
N PRO A 133 9.88 3.93 1.53
CA PRO A 133 8.64 4.68 1.69
C PRO A 133 8.32 5.57 0.47
N LEU A 134 8.32 4.97 -0.73
CA LEU A 134 8.28 5.65 -2.03
C LEU A 134 7.12 6.62 -2.18
N THR A 135 5.93 6.22 -1.74
CA THR A 135 4.74 7.08 -1.82
C THR A 135 4.96 8.39 -1.08
N SER A 136 5.44 8.32 0.16
CA SER A 136 5.71 9.52 0.96
C SER A 136 6.85 10.36 0.35
N ILE A 137 7.92 9.74 -0.16
CA ILE A 137 9.04 10.42 -0.83
C ILE A 137 8.54 11.16 -2.08
N ILE A 138 7.78 10.48 -2.95
CA ILE A 138 7.27 11.04 -4.20
C ILE A 138 6.34 12.22 -3.92
N LEU A 139 5.40 12.06 -2.97
CA LEU A 139 4.50 13.13 -2.58
C LEU A 139 5.25 14.32 -1.99
N ALA A 140 6.19 14.08 -1.08
CA ALA A 140 6.98 15.13 -0.43
C ALA A 140 7.89 15.90 -1.41
N THR A 141 8.34 15.25 -2.49
CA THR A 141 9.25 15.82 -3.49
C THR A 141 8.47 16.59 -4.57
N ASN A 142 7.39 16.00 -5.07
CA ASN A 142 6.76 16.46 -6.32
C ASN A 142 5.47 17.25 -6.10
N HIS A 143 4.74 17.01 -5.00
CA HIS A 143 3.35 17.45 -4.88
C HIS A 143 3.08 18.28 -3.61
N LEU A 144 3.62 17.87 -2.47
CA LEU A 144 3.30 18.37 -1.14
C LEU A 144 4.58 18.88 -0.45
N ARG A 145 5.22 19.87 -1.08
CA ARG A 145 6.57 20.35 -0.73
C ARG A 145 6.67 21.06 0.62
N THR A 146 5.55 21.50 1.18
CA THR A 146 5.48 22.17 2.49
C THR A 146 4.88 21.29 3.59
N THR A 147 4.53 20.04 3.27
CA THR A 147 3.91 19.09 4.17
C THR A 147 4.96 18.30 4.95
N CYS A 148 4.66 18.02 6.21
CA CYS A 148 5.38 17.08 7.07
C CYS A 148 4.75 15.68 6.96
N PHE A 149 5.59 14.68 6.77
CA PHE A 149 5.24 13.28 6.59
C PHE A 149 5.70 12.47 7.79
N HIS A 150 4.77 11.80 8.45
CA HIS A 150 5.02 10.95 9.60
C HIS A 150 4.80 9.50 9.19
N ASN A 151 5.89 8.80 8.93
CA ASN A 151 5.94 7.43 8.47
C ASN A 151 5.98 6.50 9.69
N PHE A 152 5.03 5.57 9.77
CA PHE A 152 4.92 4.58 10.83
C PHE A 152 5.22 3.20 10.28
N ASP A 153 6.10 2.50 10.99
CA ASP A 153 6.37 1.09 10.78
C ASP A 153 6.54 0.40 12.14
N ILE A 154 6.16 -0.88 12.22
CA ILE A 154 6.33 -1.68 13.45
C ILE A 154 7.79 -2.12 13.63
N ASP A 155 8.53 -2.27 12.52
CA ASP A 155 9.89 -2.78 12.54
C ASP A 155 10.93 -1.64 12.55
N PRO A 156 11.76 -1.53 13.60
CA PRO A 156 12.79 -0.50 13.68
C PRO A 156 13.84 -0.60 12.56
N SER A 157 14.10 -1.80 12.04
CA SER A 157 15.09 -2.02 10.97
C SER A 157 14.62 -1.44 9.64
N GLU A 158 13.31 -1.47 9.38
CA GLU A 158 12.71 -0.87 8.18
C GLU A 158 12.78 0.66 8.27
N ASN A 159 12.41 1.22 9.42
CA ASN A 159 12.57 2.66 9.66
C ASN A 159 14.03 3.12 9.54
N ALA A 160 15.00 2.34 10.02
CA ALA A 160 16.42 2.68 9.88
C ALA A 160 16.84 2.78 8.40
N LYS A 161 16.40 1.85 7.55
CA LYS A 161 16.64 1.89 6.10
C LYS A 161 15.95 3.10 5.46
N ALA A 162 14.70 3.36 5.83
CA ALA A 162 13.94 4.48 5.30
C ALA A 162 14.57 5.84 5.67
N ILE A 163 15.06 6.00 6.90
CA ILE A 163 15.81 7.18 7.35
C ILE A 163 17.09 7.36 6.52
N GLN A 164 17.84 6.28 6.30
CA GLN A 164 19.07 6.31 5.51
C GLN A 164 18.83 6.84 4.09
N LEU A 165 17.68 6.55 3.47
CA LEU A 165 17.37 7.01 2.12
C LEU A 165 17.24 8.53 2.02
N VAL A 166 16.74 9.21 3.05
CA VAL A 166 16.41 10.64 3.01
C VAL A 166 17.36 11.52 3.80
N SER A 167 18.26 10.93 4.61
CA SER A 167 19.13 11.65 5.54
C SER A 167 20.08 12.65 4.88
N SER A 168 20.57 12.35 3.66
CA SER A 168 21.46 13.22 2.91
C SER A 168 20.73 14.38 2.20
N ASP A 169 19.40 14.34 2.14
CA ASP A 169 18.60 15.37 1.47
C ASP A 169 18.24 16.50 2.43
N SER A 170 18.63 17.74 2.11
CA SER A 170 18.53 18.89 3.02
C SER A 170 17.09 19.32 3.34
N GLU A 171 16.12 18.93 2.51
CA GLU A 171 14.72 19.35 2.64
C GLU A 171 13.84 18.20 3.14
N LEU A 172 14.01 17.00 2.61
CA LEU A 172 13.22 15.84 3.01
C LEU A 172 13.57 15.38 4.42
N SER A 173 14.86 15.39 4.81
CA SER A 173 15.28 15.03 6.17
C SER A 173 14.63 15.87 7.27
N LYS A 174 14.19 17.11 6.95
CA LYS A 174 13.53 18.01 7.90
C LYS A 174 12.01 17.87 7.94
N ARG A 175 11.42 17.19 6.95
CA ARG A 175 9.96 17.06 6.78
C ARG A 175 9.48 15.62 6.84
N MET A 176 10.36 14.64 6.81
CA MET A 176 10.02 13.23 6.89
C MET A 176 10.48 12.66 8.23
N PHE A 177 9.52 12.22 9.03
CA PHE A 177 9.72 11.65 10.36
C PHE A 177 9.35 10.18 10.32
N PHE A 178 10.13 9.35 11.02
CA PHE A 178 9.93 7.90 11.05
C PHE A 178 9.71 7.45 12.50
N HIS A 179 8.61 6.73 12.70
CA HIS A 179 8.12 6.32 14.01
C HIS A 179 8.06 4.81 14.07
N THR A 180 8.86 4.21 14.94
CA THR A 180 8.79 2.77 15.22
C THR A 180 7.66 2.53 16.21
N ALA A 181 6.49 2.14 15.70
CA ALA A 181 5.32 1.84 16.50
C ALA A 181 4.34 0.97 15.72
N ASP A 182 3.75 0.00 16.41
CA ASP A 182 2.49 -0.59 15.96
C ASP A 182 1.40 0.49 16.05
N ILE A 183 0.75 0.78 14.91
CA ILE A 183 -0.30 1.78 14.82
C ILE A 183 -1.45 1.52 15.80
N MET A 184 -1.72 0.26 16.13
CA MET A 184 -2.75 -0.15 17.10
C MET A 184 -2.46 0.36 18.52
N ASN A 185 -1.22 0.73 18.82
CA ASN A 185 -0.80 1.30 20.10
C ASN A 185 -0.71 2.84 20.08
N VAL A 186 -0.93 3.47 18.93
CA VAL A 186 -0.91 4.93 18.77
C VAL A 186 -2.32 5.47 18.83
N SER A 187 -2.61 6.35 19.79
CA SER A 187 -3.97 6.84 20.07
C SER A 187 -4.10 8.35 19.86
N SER A 188 -4.03 9.15 20.93
CA SER A 188 -4.34 10.59 20.90
C SER A 188 -3.46 11.41 19.95
N SER A 189 -2.22 10.98 19.70
CA SER A 189 -1.32 11.63 18.75
C SER A 189 -1.80 11.55 17.31
N LEU A 190 -2.68 10.59 16.96
CA LEU A 190 -3.26 10.49 15.62
C LEU A 190 -4.15 11.70 15.26
N LYS A 191 -4.65 12.44 16.26
CA LYS A 191 -5.49 13.62 16.05
C LYS A 191 -4.76 14.79 15.39
N GLN A 192 -3.44 14.79 15.38
CA GLN A 192 -2.65 15.86 14.75
C GLN A 192 -2.59 15.75 13.22
N TYR A 193 -2.97 14.60 12.66
CA TYR A 193 -2.86 14.35 11.23
C TYR A 193 -4.14 14.72 10.48
N GLU A 194 -3.98 15.49 9.41
CA GLU A 194 -5.08 15.94 8.55
C GLU A 194 -5.43 14.89 7.49
N VAL A 195 -4.44 14.08 7.11
CA VAL A 195 -4.59 12.94 6.22
C VAL A 195 -3.81 11.75 6.79
N VAL A 196 -4.42 10.58 6.77
CA VAL A 196 -3.78 9.29 7.10
C VAL A 196 -3.81 8.41 5.87
N PHE A 197 -2.65 7.97 5.42
CA PHE A 197 -2.50 6.94 4.40
C PHE A 197 -2.37 5.58 5.08
N LEU A 198 -3.21 4.63 4.69
CA LEU A 198 -3.11 3.24 5.09
C LEU A 198 -2.58 2.42 3.91
N ALA A 199 -1.34 1.93 4.05
CA ALA A 199 -0.69 1.17 3.00
C ALA A 199 -1.43 -0.14 2.68
N ALA A 200 -1.16 -0.68 1.49
CA ALA A 200 -1.77 -1.91 1.02
C ALA A 200 -1.42 -3.10 1.92
N LEU A 201 -0.19 -3.13 2.44
CA LEU A 201 0.39 -4.23 3.20
C LEU A 201 0.03 -4.25 4.70
N VAL A 202 -0.63 -3.23 5.22
CA VAL A 202 -1.12 -3.22 6.60
C VAL A 202 -2.42 -3.99 6.66
N GLY A 203 -2.56 -4.99 7.53
CA GLY A 203 -3.76 -5.82 7.60
C GLY A 203 -3.90 -6.75 6.39
N MET A 204 -3.08 -7.80 6.33
CA MET A 204 -2.97 -8.69 5.16
C MET A 204 -4.11 -9.70 5.05
N ASP A 205 -5.02 -9.72 6.02
CA ASP A 205 -6.36 -10.27 5.89
C ASP A 205 -7.41 -9.22 6.24
N ARG A 206 -8.65 -9.48 5.81
CA ARG A 206 -9.76 -8.53 5.93
C ARG A 206 -10.03 -8.16 7.37
N GLU A 207 -10.03 -9.13 8.29
CA GLU A 207 -10.33 -8.88 9.69
C GLU A 207 -9.28 -7.95 10.32
N GLU A 208 -8.00 -8.20 10.05
CA GLU A 208 -6.92 -7.33 10.50
C GLU A 208 -7.02 -5.92 9.90
N LYS A 209 -7.30 -5.81 8.59
CA LYS A 209 -7.52 -4.52 7.91
C LYS A 209 -8.64 -3.72 8.56
N VAL A 210 -9.79 -4.36 8.80
CA VAL A 210 -10.95 -3.76 9.46
C VAL A 210 -10.62 -3.33 10.89
N ARG A 211 -9.87 -4.14 11.65
CA ARG A 211 -9.41 -3.76 12.99
C ARG A 211 -8.57 -2.49 12.97
N VAL A 212 -7.63 -2.37 12.03
CA VAL A 212 -6.81 -1.15 11.88
C VAL A 212 -7.66 0.05 11.47
N ILE A 213 -8.57 -0.11 10.51
CA ILE A 213 -9.48 0.97 10.08
C ILE A 213 -10.33 1.45 11.25
N LYS A 214 -10.90 0.53 12.03
CA LYS A 214 -11.68 0.86 13.23
C LYS A 214 -10.84 1.61 14.27
N HIS A 215 -9.62 1.15 14.52
CA HIS A 215 -8.69 1.83 15.42
C HIS A 215 -8.40 3.27 14.97
N LEU A 216 -8.16 3.49 13.67
CA LEU A 216 -8.02 4.84 13.11
C LEU A 216 -9.31 5.65 13.26
N ALA A 217 -10.47 5.05 13.01
CA ALA A 217 -11.78 5.67 13.19
C ALA A 217 -11.97 6.19 14.62
N ASP A 218 -11.49 5.45 15.63
CA ASP A 218 -11.63 5.82 17.04
C ASP A 218 -10.68 6.97 17.43
N HIS A 219 -9.50 7.04 16.83
CA HIS A 219 -8.39 7.86 17.35
C HIS A 219 -7.98 9.08 16.52
N ILE A 220 -8.27 9.16 15.22
CA ILE A 220 -7.97 10.36 14.40
C ILE A 220 -8.97 11.51 14.68
N ALA A 221 -8.69 12.73 14.23
CA ALA A 221 -9.62 13.84 14.45
C ALA A 221 -10.87 13.74 13.54
N PRO A 222 -12.05 14.21 13.99
CA PRO A 222 -13.21 14.34 13.10
C PRO A 222 -12.88 15.18 11.87
N GLY A 223 -13.34 14.76 10.69
CA GLY A 223 -13.00 15.41 9.42
C GLY A 223 -11.64 15.04 8.82
N THR A 224 -10.77 14.31 9.53
CA THR A 224 -9.52 13.76 8.96
C THR A 224 -9.83 12.85 7.77
N LEU A 225 -9.01 12.96 6.72
CA LEU A 225 -9.11 12.10 5.54
C LEU A 225 -8.31 10.81 5.76
N LEU A 226 -8.91 9.68 5.42
CA LEU A 226 -8.27 8.37 5.37
C LEU A 226 -8.17 7.95 3.89
N LEU A 227 -6.95 7.85 3.40
CA LEU A 227 -6.64 7.32 2.07
C LEU A 227 -6.13 5.90 2.20
N MET A 228 -6.77 4.97 1.50
CA MET A 228 -6.49 3.54 1.61
C MET A 228 -6.21 2.94 0.25
N ARG A 229 -5.25 2.01 0.21
CA ARG A 229 -5.05 1.13 -0.95
C ARG A 229 -5.88 -0.14 -0.78
N SER A 230 -6.62 -0.46 -1.83
CA SER A 230 -7.51 -1.62 -1.97
C SER A 230 -7.21 -2.34 -3.29
N ALA A 231 -8.05 -3.27 -3.69
CA ALA A 231 -8.02 -3.95 -4.98
C ALA A 231 -9.42 -4.10 -5.57
N ASN A 232 -9.50 -4.39 -6.86
CA ASN A 232 -10.75 -4.62 -7.58
C ASN A 232 -10.57 -5.67 -8.69
N GLY A 233 -11.61 -6.46 -8.95
CA GLY A 233 -11.60 -7.54 -9.93
C GLY A 233 -10.45 -8.52 -9.68
N ALA A 234 -9.75 -8.94 -10.73
CA ALA A 234 -8.67 -9.92 -10.63
C ALA A 234 -7.45 -9.43 -9.81
N ARG A 235 -7.25 -8.11 -9.66
CA ARG A 235 -6.20 -7.55 -8.79
C ARG A 235 -6.42 -7.89 -7.31
N ALA A 236 -7.63 -8.33 -6.94
CA ALA A 236 -7.93 -8.78 -5.59
C ALA A 236 -7.24 -10.10 -5.21
N PHE A 237 -6.59 -10.82 -6.13
CA PHE A 237 -5.68 -11.92 -5.78
C PHE A 237 -4.34 -11.44 -5.23
N LEU A 238 -3.99 -10.16 -5.42
CA LEU A 238 -2.72 -9.57 -4.99
C LEU A 238 -2.84 -8.86 -3.64
N TYR A 239 -3.97 -8.19 -3.39
CA TYR A 239 -4.19 -7.39 -2.19
C TYR A 239 -5.59 -7.60 -1.59
N PRO A 240 -5.77 -7.32 -0.28
CA PRO A 240 -7.08 -7.28 0.35
C PRO A 240 -8.01 -6.28 -0.34
N VAL A 241 -9.30 -6.62 -0.39
CA VAL A 241 -10.36 -5.71 -0.84
C VAL A 241 -10.98 -5.09 0.39
N ILE A 242 -11.16 -3.78 0.35
CA ILE A 242 -11.90 -3.01 1.35
C ILE A 242 -13.30 -2.78 0.79
N ASP A 243 -14.30 -3.34 1.45
CA ASP A 243 -15.71 -3.11 1.13
C ASP A 243 -16.23 -1.83 1.81
N PRO A 244 -17.26 -1.17 1.28
CA PRO A 244 -17.89 -0.02 1.96
C PRO A 244 -18.36 -0.32 3.39
N CYS A 245 -18.79 -1.55 3.67
CA CYS A 245 -19.22 -1.96 5.01
C CYS A 245 -18.07 -2.07 6.02
N ASP A 246 -16.82 -2.15 5.55
CA ASP A 246 -15.61 -2.18 6.37
C ASP A 246 -15.22 -0.77 6.88
N LEU A 247 -15.85 0.29 6.35
CA LEU A 247 -15.51 1.70 6.61
C LEU A 247 -16.45 2.38 7.60
N GLN A 248 -16.94 1.63 8.61
CA GLN A 248 -17.77 2.21 9.66
C GLN A 248 -17.04 3.36 10.36
N GLY A 249 -17.73 4.49 10.52
CA GLY A 249 -17.14 5.72 11.06
C GLY A 249 -16.59 6.69 10.00
N PHE A 250 -16.66 6.32 8.71
CA PHE A 250 -16.19 7.13 7.60
C PHE A 250 -17.26 7.34 6.51
N GLU A 251 -17.24 8.54 5.91
CA GLU A 251 -17.93 8.87 4.67
C GLU A 251 -17.00 8.61 3.48
N ILE A 252 -17.37 7.73 2.56
CA ILE A 252 -16.59 7.51 1.32
C ILE A 252 -16.78 8.71 0.38
N LEU A 253 -15.68 9.37 0.03
CA LEU A 253 -15.70 10.56 -0.82
C LEU A 253 -15.38 10.23 -2.28
N SER A 254 -14.43 9.32 -2.51
CA SER A 254 -14.00 8.96 -3.86
C SER A 254 -13.37 7.57 -3.87
N VAL A 255 -13.64 6.83 -4.96
CA VAL A 255 -13.01 5.54 -5.24
C VAL A 255 -12.41 5.58 -6.64
N PHE A 256 -11.20 5.07 -6.78
CA PHE A 256 -10.51 4.89 -8.05
C PHE A 256 -10.12 3.43 -8.24
N HIS A 257 -10.49 2.86 -9.39
CA HIS A 257 -10.07 1.53 -9.81
C HIS A 257 -9.17 1.65 -11.04
N PRO A 258 -7.93 1.17 -10.99
CA PRO A 258 -7.03 1.27 -12.14
C PRO A 258 -7.46 0.34 -13.28
N SER A 259 -7.31 0.84 -14.50
CA SER A 259 -7.51 0.08 -15.74
C SER A 259 -6.20 -0.19 -16.49
N ASP A 260 -5.06 0.27 -15.97
CA ASP A 260 -3.74 0.21 -16.57
C ASP A 260 -2.78 -0.67 -15.74
N ASP A 261 -1.47 -0.36 -15.76
CA ASP A 261 -0.41 -1.05 -15.01
C ASP A 261 -0.37 -0.71 -13.52
N VAL A 262 -1.24 0.18 -13.03
CA VAL A 262 -1.44 0.39 -11.60
C VAL A 262 -2.26 -0.77 -11.01
N ILE A 263 -1.85 -1.25 -9.84
CA ILE A 263 -2.48 -2.41 -9.19
C ILE A 263 -3.49 -1.97 -8.12
N ASN A 264 -3.10 -1.06 -7.23
CA ASN A 264 -3.97 -0.70 -6.13
C ASN A 264 -5.13 0.18 -6.58
N SER A 265 -6.34 -0.18 -6.17
CA SER A 265 -7.45 0.76 -6.09
C SER A 265 -7.19 1.74 -4.95
N VAL A 266 -7.70 2.96 -5.07
CA VAL A 266 -7.55 4.01 -4.06
C VAL A 266 -8.93 4.40 -3.56
N ILE A 267 -9.10 4.43 -2.24
CA ILE A 267 -10.32 4.91 -1.59
C ILE A 267 -9.93 6.11 -0.73
N ILE A 268 -10.64 7.24 -0.88
CA ILE A 268 -10.57 8.34 0.08
C ILE A 268 -11.89 8.40 0.84
N ALA A 269 -11.79 8.32 2.15
CA ALA A 269 -12.91 8.47 3.06
C ALA A 269 -12.61 9.57 4.10
N ARG A 270 -13.65 10.17 4.67
CA ARG A 270 -13.54 11.21 5.70
C ARG A 270 -14.13 10.71 7.00
N LYS A 271 -13.40 10.86 8.11
CA LYS A 271 -13.97 10.54 9.43
C LYS A 271 -15.19 11.42 9.67
N HIS A 272 -16.31 10.81 10.06
CA HIS A 272 -17.51 11.57 10.40
C HIS A 272 -17.21 12.64 11.44
N SER A 273 -17.79 13.82 11.25
CA SER A 273 -17.89 14.80 12.34
C SER A 273 -18.76 14.15 13.41
N GLN A 274 -18.35 14.14 14.67
CA GLN A 274 -19.31 13.80 15.72
C GLN A 274 -20.43 14.83 15.64
N GLY A 275 -21.67 14.35 15.56
CA GLY A 275 -22.86 15.20 15.69
C GLY A 275 -22.95 15.79 17.08
#